data_AF-A0A3D1K3A1-F1
#
_entry.id   AF-A0A3D1K3A1-F1
#
_cell.length_a   1.000
_cell.length_b   1.000
_cell.length_c   1.000
_cell.angle_alpha   90.00
_cell.angle_beta   90.00
_cell.angle_gamma   90.00
#
_symmetry.space_group_name_H-M   'P 1'
#
loop_
_entity.id
_entity.type
_entity.pdbx_description
1 polymer ?
#
loop_
_entity_poly.entity_id
_entity_poly.type
_entity_poly.pdbx_seq_one_letter_code
_entity_poly.pdbx_strand_id
1 'polypeptide(L)'
;MFKKIVLNGTFCLSLTLSFCLLAQDKAPAVNNEKGNKNLDIKDINILEDLNDVGQKAPVKADVPSEKAVEVRKVVSKLDVPEDDVLKKSIAGIRDVYAEKYKSSDAKVRHDLAVEFLSEAKKKEHTPAVQYAFFMEAIQNYAYAGDVAGIMKAIGELDSVFRINRIEFTEKELASCEKYAKVQNDQSALAEAYAGCYSLALENDLYDAAAKYLNSASIYAKKANNNDLMNEIRELNKDMLVLKKEYALVAGSFEKLKTVPDDPAANSAVGKFYCFTRGNWEKGLPLLAKGQDEKMKQLAGDELKNSVEVPEMTKLADGWWALSEERDYRLNQNELRRRACFWYDKLLPSLASLEKIKVEKKIELACSSFGIKRSSLNLPKGAVLAFNFEKNTIVKIGATPIISDLSGQKNDGIIHGVKFVKGAAGDAAEFNGKDSYIEVKDSKTLALDASLTVEMWLNPLDFSIRRNPYNKCYGGEGTMTIEVSGAINFFTGATGKDAEGGYMGASSSKALLPGKWSHVAVVRDQKANRIAWYFNGELASETPFAMEVKASKLNILIGKGYAGAYSGMIDELAIFNRALSEKEVKDLFNMGKKSQSF
;
A
#
# COMPACT_ATOMS: atom_id res chain seq x y z
N MET A 1 6.28 26.50 42.38
CA MET A 1 4.99 26.49 43.09
C MET A 1 4.16 27.68 42.59
N PHE A 2 3.10 27.44 41.77
CA PHE A 2 2.02 28.41 41.39
C PHE A 2 2.46 29.74 40.70
N LYS A 3 1.65 30.54 39.96
CA LYS A 3 0.35 30.47 39.21
C LYS A 3 0.45 31.63 38.18
N LYS A 4 0.13 31.53 36.88
CA LYS A 4 -1.18 31.45 36.20
C LYS A 4 -2.18 32.59 36.55
N ILE A 5 -2.46 33.47 35.57
CA ILE A 5 -3.65 34.36 35.45
C ILE A 5 -4.08 34.30 33.95
N VAL A 6 -5.21 33.66 33.55
CA VAL A 6 -6.59 34.18 33.24
C VAL A 6 -6.62 35.40 32.26
N LEU A 7 -7.54 35.61 31.30
CA LEU A 7 -8.97 35.24 31.12
C LEU A 7 -9.41 34.94 29.64
N ASN A 8 -10.56 34.24 29.48
CA ASN A 8 -11.61 34.27 28.40
C ASN A 8 -11.26 34.00 26.90
N GLY A 9 -12.15 33.47 26.05
CA GLY A 9 -13.52 32.94 26.23
C GLY A 9 -14.55 33.53 25.26
N THR A 10 -15.15 32.74 24.33
CA THR A 10 -16.23 33.21 23.43
C THR A 10 -17.21 32.08 23.04
N PHE A 11 -18.49 32.48 22.85
CA PHE A 11 -19.64 31.66 22.42
C PHE A 11 -19.52 31.11 20.98
N CYS A 12 -20.32 30.09 20.66
CA CYS A 12 -20.92 29.93 19.33
C CYS A 12 -22.37 29.47 19.45
N LEU A 13 -23.29 30.13 18.74
CA LEU A 13 -24.73 29.82 18.72
C LEU A 13 -25.10 28.98 17.47
N SER A 14 -26.21 28.28 17.55
CA SER A 14 -26.77 27.40 16.51
C SER A 14 -27.22 28.12 15.24
N LEU A 15 -27.13 27.44 14.09
CA LEU A 15 -28.20 27.48 13.08
C LEU A 15 -28.32 26.13 12.33
N THR A 16 -29.53 25.59 12.30
CA THR A 16 -29.94 24.45 11.45
C THR A 16 -30.66 24.97 10.21
N LEU A 17 -30.55 24.27 9.08
CA LEU A 17 -31.67 24.17 8.13
C LEU A 17 -31.53 22.95 7.21
N SER A 18 -32.65 22.27 6.98
CA SER A 18 -32.76 21.09 6.12
C SER A 18 -33.04 21.45 4.67
N PHE A 19 -32.58 20.61 3.72
CA PHE A 19 -33.09 20.62 2.35
C PHE A 19 -34.36 19.78 2.23
N CYS A 20 -35.37 20.29 1.51
CA CYS A 20 -36.47 19.50 0.96
C CYS A 20 -36.65 19.83 -0.51
N LEU A 21 -36.86 18.80 -1.34
CA LEU A 21 -37.24 18.96 -2.74
C LEU A 21 -38.68 19.48 -2.85
N LEU A 22 -38.93 20.30 -3.86
CA LEU A 22 -40.18 20.29 -4.61
C LEU A 22 -39.87 20.50 -6.09
N ALA A 23 -40.50 19.70 -6.94
CA ALA A 23 -40.49 19.87 -8.38
C ALA A 23 -41.84 20.47 -8.83
N GLN A 24 -41.84 21.29 -9.89
CA GLN A 24 -42.93 21.31 -10.87
C GLN A 24 -42.60 22.12 -12.13
N ASP A 25 -43.30 21.77 -13.20
CA ASP A 25 -43.12 22.18 -14.59
C ASP A 25 -43.22 23.68 -14.90
N LYS A 26 -42.57 24.09 -16.01
CA LYS A 26 -43.27 24.63 -17.20
C LYS A 26 -42.33 24.96 -18.36
N ALA A 27 -42.66 24.49 -19.56
CA ALA A 27 -42.31 25.13 -20.83
C ALA A 27 -43.39 26.19 -21.18
N PRO A 28 -43.14 27.18 -22.07
CA PRO A 28 -43.15 26.89 -23.51
C PRO A 28 -42.17 27.70 -24.42
N ALA A 29 -42.12 27.23 -25.67
CA ALA A 29 -41.56 27.76 -26.93
C ALA A 29 -41.23 29.27 -27.12
N VAL A 30 -40.26 29.57 -28.00
CA VAL A 30 -40.51 30.03 -29.41
C VAL A 30 -39.20 30.14 -30.25
N ASN A 31 -39.34 29.78 -31.53
CA ASN A 31 -38.47 29.83 -32.72
C ASN A 31 -37.31 30.86 -32.82
N ASN A 32 -36.21 30.45 -33.50
CA ASN A 32 -35.92 30.96 -34.86
C ASN A 32 -34.84 30.16 -35.64
N GLU A 33 -35.34 29.35 -36.60
CA GLU A 33 -34.94 29.22 -38.02
C GLU A 33 -33.51 29.47 -38.59
N LYS A 34 -33.18 28.66 -39.63
CA LYS A 34 -32.12 28.76 -40.66
C LYS A 34 -30.68 28.38 -40.22
N GLY A 35 -30.00 27.37 -40.76
CA GLY A 35 -30.38 26.30 -41.71
C GLY A 35 -29.42 26.19 -42.91
N ASN A 36 -28.87 24.98 -43.17
CA ASN A 36 -28.46 24.58 -44.52
C ASN A 36 -28.29 23.04 -44.67
N LYS A 37 -29.11 22.47 -45.58
CA LYS A 37 -28.82 21.40 -46.56
C LYS A 37 -27.75 20.36 -46.20
N ASN A 38 -28.19 19.12 -45.95
CA ASN A 38 -28.26 18.01 -46.93
C ASN A 38 -26.90 17.44 -47.34
N LEU A 39 -26.69 16.16 -47.01
CA LEU A 39 -26.41 15.11 -47.98
C LEU A 39 -26.97 13.79 -47.43
N ASP A 40 -27.76 13.09 -48.25
CA ASP A 40 -28.49 11.86 -47.93
C ASP A 40 -28.10 10.79 -48.96
N ILE A 41 -27.66 9.62 -48.48
CA ILE A 41 -27.50 8.39 -49.28
C ILE A 41 -27.96 7.20 -48.43
N LYS A 42 -29.28 7.08 -48.30
CA LYS A 42 -30.10 5.90 -48.64
C LYS A 42 -29.46 4.52 -48.83
N ASP A 43 -30.22 3.55 -48.31
CA ASP A 43 -30.48 2.20 -48.82
C ASP A 43 -29.34 1.15 -48.83
N ILE A 44 -29.47 0.17 -47.93
CA ILE A 44 -29.64 -1.26 -48.28
C ILE A 44 -30.59 -1.87 -47.24
N ASN A 45 -31.43 -2.81 -47.67
CA ASN A 45 -32.61 -3.30 -46.95
C ASN A 45 -32.79 -4.82 -47.17
N ILE A 46 -33.69 -5.44 -46.39
CA ILE A 46 -34.33 -6.76 -46.59
C ILE A 46 -33.53 -8.01 -46.13
N LEU A 47 -34.11 -8.71 -45.14
CA LEU A 47 -34.54 -10.13 -45.12
C LEU A 47 -34.89 -10.44 -43.64
N GLU A 48 -36.15 -10.57 -43.20
CA GLU A 48 -37.15 -11.63 -43.52
C GLU A 48 -36.58 -13.04 -43.47
N ASP A 49 -37.20 -14.07 -42.89
CA ASP A 49 -38.29 -14.20 -41.90
C ASP A 49 -38.28 -15.69 -41.48
N LEU A 50 -38.93 -16.10 -40.38
CA LEU A 50 -39.57 -17.44 -40.22
C LEU A 50 -40.09 -17.70 -38.80
N ASN A 51 -41.25 -18.36 -38.75
CA ASN A 51 -42.17 -18.41 -37.62
C ASN A 51 -42.50 -19.87 -37.21
N ASP A 52 -42.80 -20.08 -35.91
CA ASP A 52 -43.70 -21.11 -35.35
C ASP A 52 -43.30 -22.61 -35.54
N VAL A 53 -43.70 -23.64 -34.75
CA VAL A 53 -44.69 -23.88 -33.67
C VAL A 53 -44.09 -24.93 -32.69
N GLY A 54 -44.43 -24.96 -31.37
CA GLY A 54 -43.84 -26.00 -30.49
C GLY A 54 -44.44 -26.44 -29.12
N GLN A 55 -45.45 -25.77 -28.55
CA GLN A 55 -46.26 -26.21 -27.38
C GLN A 55 -45.63 -26.53 -25.98
N LYS A 56 -46.33 -25.99 -24.95
CA LYS A 56 -46.51 -26.44 -23.54
C LYS A 56 -45.42 -26.17 -22.49
N ALA A 57 -45.86 -25.48 -21.43
CA ALA A 57 -45.15 -25.12 -20.19
C ALA A 57 -45.81 -25.84 -18.98
N PRO A 58 -45.49 -25.54 -17.70
CA PRO A 58 -44.30 -24.88 -17.11
C PRO A 58 -43.68 -25.71 -15.94
N VAL A 59 -42.52 -25.31 -15.39
CA VAL A 59 -42.23 -25.18 -13.93
C VAL A 59 -40.96 -24.30 -13.77
N LYS A 60 -40.93 -23.46 -12.74
CA LYS A 60 -39.85 -22.48 -12.46
C LYS A 60 -38.59 -23.10 -11.87
N ALA A 61 -37.44 -22.55 -12.24
CA ALA A 61 -36.30 -22.38 -11.34
C ALA A 61 -35.71 -20.99 -11.62
N ASP A 62 -35.77 -20.09 -10.63
CA ASP A 62 -35.26 -18.72 -10.76
C ASP A 62 -33.73 -18.74 -10.77
N VAL A 63 -33.11 -18.46 -11.92
CA VAL A 63 -31.68 -18.14 -12.03
C VAL A 63 -31.53 -16.63 -11.88
N PRO A 64 -30.83 -16.13 -10.84
CA PRO A 64 -30.58 -14.70 -10.69
C PRO A 64 -29.72 -14.20 -11.87
N SER A 65 -30.17 -13.11 -12.50
CA SER A 65 -29.45 -12.51 -13.62
C SER A 65 -28.04 -12.08 -13.23
N GLU A 66 -27.08 -12.42 -14.09
CA GLU A 66 -25.69 -12.05 -13.98
C GLU A 66 -25.55 -10.52 -13.94
N LYS A 67 -25.27 -9.95 -12.77
CA LYS A 67 -25.00 -8.52 -12.65
C LYS A 67 -23.67 -8.23 -13.34
N ALA A 68 -23.77 -7.60 -14.52
CA ALA A 68 -22.62 -7.12 -15.28
C ALA A 68 -21.64 -6.38 -14.36
N VAL A 69 -20.38 -6.81 -14.39
CA VAL A 69 -19.30 -6.17 -13.65
C VAL A 69 -19.11 -4.76 -14.22
N GLU A 70 -19.39 -3.73 -13.41
CA GLU A 70 -19.04 -2.36 -13.78
C GLU A 70 -17.52 -2.25 -13.97
N VAL A 71 -17.10 -2.20 -15.24
CA VAL A 71 -15.74 -1.87 -15.62
C VAL A 71 -15.47 -0.45 -15.14
N ARG A 72 -14.64 -0.31 -14.10
CA ARG A 72 -14.20 0.99 -13.59
C ARG A 72 -13.71 1.86 -14.75
N LYS A 73 -14.37 3.01 -14.98
CA LYS A 73 -13.81 4.07 -15.82
C LYS A 73 -12.46 4.49 -15.23
N VAL A 74 -11.38 4.07 -15.89
CA VAL A 74 -10.05 4.65 -15.68
C VAL A 74 -10.16 6.12 -16.10
N VAL A 75 -10.00 7.04 -15.14
CA VAL A 75 -9.90 8.46 -15.47
C VAL A 75 -8.57 8.65 -16.18
N SER A 76 -8.65 8.87 -17.50
CA SER A 76 -7.49 9.17 -18.31
C SER A 76 -6.89 10.51 -17.88
N LYS A 77 -5.66 10.50 -17.37
CA LYS A 77 -4.85 11.72 -17.19
C LYS A 77 -4.81 12.53 -18.50
N LEU A 78 -4.82 13.85 -18.37
CA LEU A 78 -4.68 14.81 -19.47
C LEU A 78 -3.26 14.81 -20.03
N ASP A 79 -3.09 15.15 -21.30
CA ASP A 79 -1.78 15.38 -21.89
C ASP A 79 -1.22 16.75 -21.46
N VAL A 80 0.11 16.90 -21.48
CA VAL A 80 0.77 18.17 -21.16
C VAL A 80 0.41 19.23 -22.22
N PRO A 81 -0.03 20.43 -21.83
CA PRO A 81 -0.35 21.51 -22.77
C PRO A 81 0.84 21.92 -23.64
N GLU A 82 0.57 22.34 -24.88
CA GLU A 82 1.61 22.82 -25.81
C GLU A 82 2.41 24.00 -25.23
N ASP A 83 3.72 23.96 -25.42
CA ASP A 83 4.71 24.92 -24.90
C ASP A 83 4.31 26.39 -25.08
N ASP A 84 3.80 26.79 -26.25
CA ASP A 84 3.47 28.17 -26.55
C ASP A 84 2.15 28.63 -25.91
N VAL A 85 1.24 27.69 -25.63
CA VAL A 85 0.04 27.96 -24.82
C VAL A 85 0.43 28.06 -23.35
N LEU A 86 1.27 27.14 -22.87
CA LEU A 86 1.78 27.12 -21.50
C LEU A 86 2.56 28.39 -21.15
N LYS A 87 3.48 28.85 -22.03
CA LYS A 87 4.22 30.12 -21.86
C LYS A 87 3.28 31.31 -21.70
N LYS A 88 2.20 31.39 -22.50
CA LYS A 88 1.19 32.46 -22.41
C LYS A 88 0.41 32.40 -21.10
N SER A 89 0.01 31.21 -20.66
CA SER A 89 -0.66 31.02 -19.35
C SER A 89 0.25 31.41 -18.19
N ILE A 90 1.53 31.00 -18.19
CA ILE A 90 2.51 31.39 -17.17
C ILE A 90 2.74 32.91 -17.16
N ALA A 91 2.88 33.54 -18.32
CA ALA A 91 3.02 34.99 -18.41
C ALA A 91 1.79 35.72 -17.82
N GLY A 92 0.59 35.33 -18.21
CA GLY A 92 -0.65 35.91 -17.68
C GLY A 92 -0.80 35.73 -16.16
N ILE A 93 -0.40 34.59 -15.59
CA ILE A 93 -0.34 34.40 -14.13
C ILE A 93 0.67 35.37 -13.51
N ARG A 94 1.88 35.48 -14.06
CA ARG A 94 2.91 36.39 -13.52
C ARG A 94 2.49 37.86 -13.60
N ASP A 95 1.76 38.26 -14.63
CA ASP A 95 1.22 39.61 -14.78
C ASP A 95 0.13 39.90 -13.72
N VAL A 96 -0.83 38.99 -13.53
CA VAL A 96 -1.88 39.12 -12.49
C VAL A 96 -1.28 39.19 -11.08
N TYR A 97 -0.18 38.45 -10.84
CA TYR A 97 0.46 38.34 -9.53
C TYR A 97 1.71 39.22 -9.36
N ALA A 98 1.98 40.14 -10.30
CA ALA A 98 3.26 40.85 -10.42
C ALA A 98 3.75 41.53 -9.14
N GLU A 99 2.83 42.12 -8.35
CA GLU A 99 3.19 42.75 -7.05
C GLU A 99 3.75 41.75 -6.04
N LYS A 100 3.20 40.52 -5.96
CA LYS A 100 3.71 39.47 -5.06
C LYS A 100 5.09 38.95 -5.52
N TYR A 101 5.37 39.00 -6.82
CA TYR A 101 6.68 38.63 -7.39
C TYR A 101 7.81 39.63 -7.08
N LYS A 102 7.50 40.86 -6.63
CA LYS A 102 8.54 41.85 -6.25
C LYS A 102 9.29 41.47 -4.97
N SER A 103 8.72 40.60 -4.13
CA SER A 103 9.36 40.13 -2.90
C SER A 103 10.29 38.96 -3.18
N SER A 104 11.55 39.07 -2.73
CA SER A 104 12.51 37.97 -2.65
C SER A 104 12.47 37.19 -1.33
N ASP A 105 11.51 37.50 -0.44
CA ASP A 105 11.39 36.84 0.86
C ASP A 105 10.85 35.40 0.69
N ALA A 106 11.54 34.42 1.30
CA ALA A 106 11.22 33.01 1.15
C ALA A 106 9.81 32.65 1.66
N LYS A 107 9.31 33.31 2.72
CA LYS A 107 7.96 33.06 3.23
C LYS A 107 6.91 33.60 2.27
N VAL A 108 7.09 34.81 1.73
CA VAL A 108 6.17 35.36 0.71
C VAL A 108 6.09 34.45 -0.52
N ARG A 109 7.20 33.83 -0.90
CA ARG A 109 7.27 32.87 -2.01
C ARG A 109 6.57 31.54 -1.67
N HIS A 110 6.72 31.03 -0.45
CA HIS A 110 5.96 29.86 0.04
C HIS A 110 4.44 30.15 0.07
N ASP A 111 4.02 31.27 0.65
CA ASP A 111 2.60 31.65 0.77
C ASP A 111 1.96 31.77 -0.64
N LEU A 112 2.68 32.33 -1.61
CA LEU A 112 2.26 32.40 -3.02
C LEU A 112 2.20 31.02 -3.69
N ALA A 113 3.12 30.10 -3.37
CA ALA A 113 3.08 28.73 -3.87
C ALA A 113 1.87 27.94 -3.36
N VAL A 114 1.49 28.14 -2.10
CA VAL A 114 0.27 27.55 -1.49
C VAL A 114 -0.98 28.05 -2.21
N GLU A 115 -1.04 29.34 -2.52
CA GLU A 115 -2.15 29.95 -3.28
C GLU A 115 -2.25 29.37 -4.69
N PHE A 116 -1.14 29.28 -5.43
CA PHE A 116 -1.13 28.68 -6.78
C PHE A 116 -1.48 27.19 -6.78
N LEU A 117 -1.05 26.43 -5.77
CA LEU A 117 -1.45 25.02 -5.64
C LEU A 117 -2.95 24.86 -5.33
N SER A 118 -3.58 25.87 -4.74
CA SER A 118 -5.04 25.94 -4.57
C SER A 118 -5.75 26.26 -5.90
N GLU A 119 -5.26 27.27 -6.63
CA GLU A 119 -5.78 27.63 -7.95
C GLU A 119 -5.68 26.47 -8.95
N ALA A 120 -4.53 25.80 -9.04
CA ALA A 120 -4.28 24.69 -9.96
C ALA A 120 -5.33 23.56 -9.89
N LYS A 121 -5.96 23.37 -8.73
CA LYS A 121 -6.96 22.32 -8.47
C LYS A 121 -8.38 22.70 -8.89
N LYS A 122 -8.65 23.98 -9.20
CA LYS A 122 -10.00 24.41 -9.59
C LYS A 122 -10.34 23.91 -10.99
N LYS A 123 -11.47 23.22 -11.11
CA LYS A 123 -11.94 22.61 -12.38
C LYS A 123 -12.48 23.59 -13.40
N GLU A 124 -12.62 24.86 -13.04
CA GLU A 124 -13.06 25.96 -13.91
C GLU A 124 -11.95 26.45 -14.85
N HIS A 125 -10.68 26.25 -14.47
CA HIS A 125 -9.53 26.62 -15.28
C HIS A 125 -9.35 25.66 -16.47
N THR A 126 -8.86 26.18 -17.59
CA THR A 126 -8.44 25.32 -18.72
C THR A 126 -7.24 24.47 -18.33
N PRO A 127 -6.99 23.31 -18.98
CA PRO A 127 -5.82 22.47 -18.69
C PRO A 127 -4.48 23.23 -18.77
N ALA A 128 -4.36 24.18 -19.70
CA ALA A 128 -3.19 25.06 -19.82
C ALA A 128 -2.98 25.95 -18.59
N VAL A 129 -4.06 26.53 -18.05
CA VAL A 129 -4.01 27.38 -16.84
C VAL A 129 -3.77 26.55 -15.59
N GLN A 130 -4.40 25.37 -15.45
CA GLN A 130 -4.13 24.44 -14.35
C GLN A 130 -2.67 24.01 -14.31
N TYR A 131 -2.12 23.56 -15.45
CA TYR A 131 -0.71 23.17 -15.56
C TYR A 131 0.22 24.35 -15.26
N ALA A 132 -0.09 25.55 -15.77
CA ALA A 132 0.68 26.76 -15.47
C ALA A 132 0.69 27.11 -13.97
N PHE A 133 -0.45 27.00 -13.27
CA PHE A 133 -0.48 27.20 -11.82
C PHE A 133 0.31 26.13 -11.06
N PHE A 134 0.28 24.85 -11.47
CA PHE A 134 1.16 23.83 -10.88
C PHE A 134 2.65 24.17 -11.08
N MET A 135 3.04 24.57 -12.30
CA MET A 135 4.43 24.98 -12.60
C MET A 135 4.87 26.17 -11.74
N GLU A 136 4.04 27.21 -11.65
CA GLU A 136 4.37 28.39 -10.83
C GLU A 136 4.36 28.07 -9.34
N ALA A 137 3.47 27.21 -8.84
CA ALA A 137 3.52 26.73 -7.46
C ALA A 137 4.85 26.04 -7.14
N ILE A 138 5.27 25.10 -7.99
CA ILE A 138 6.53 24.35 -7.82
C ILE A 138 7.75 25.29 -7.84
N GLN A 139 7.80 26.24 -8.79
CA GLN A 139 8.89 27.21 -8.89
C GLN A 139 8.93 28.20 -7.71
N ASN A 140 7.77 28.55 -7.13
CA ASN A 140 7.70 29.37 -5.92
C ASN A 140 8.14 28.58 -4.67
N TYR A 141 7.73 27.32 -4.52
CA TYR A 141 8.23 26.43 -3.46
C TYR A 141 9.74 26.20 -3.56
N ALA A 142 10.27 25.96 -4.77
CA ALA A 142 11.69 25.81 -5.00
C ALA A 142 12.50 27.06 -4.62
N TYR A 143 11.99 28.26 -4.95
CA TYR A 143 12.59 29.52 -4.51
C TYR A 143 12.58 29.65 -2.97
N ALA A 144 11.50 29.19 -2.31
CA ALA A 144 11.38 29.21 -0.86
C ALA A 144 12.24 28.17 -0.13
N GLY A 145 12.87 27.22 -0.84
CA GLY A 145 13.56 26.07 -0.24
C GLY A 145 12.62 24.93 0.20
N ASP A 146 11.32 25.06 -0.07
CA ASP A 146 10.29 24.13 0.44
C ASP A 146 10.15 22.88 -0.45
N VAL A 147 10.99 21.89 -0.14
CA VAL A 147 10.97 20.58 -0.81
C VAL A 147 9.64 19.85 -0.62
N ALA A 148 9.00 19.97 0.53
CA ALA A 148 7.74 19.29 0.82
C ALA A 148 6.60 19.84 -0.05
N GLY A 149 6.57 21.17 -0.23
CA GLY A 149 5.69 21.87 -1.17
C GLY A 149 5.88 21.41 -2.62
N ILE A 150 7.14 21.29 -3.09
CA ILE A 150 7.46 20.73 -4.41
C ILE A 150 6.87 19.33 -4.57
N MET A 151 7.22 18.41 -3.65
CA MET A 151 6.82 17.00 -3.77
C MET A 151 5.29 16.84 -3.73
N LYS A 152 4.59 17.65 -2.93
CA LYS A 152 3.13 17.71 -2.90
C LYS A 152 2.57 18.21 -4.23
N ALA A 153 3.07 19.33 -4.76
CA ALA A 153 2.59 19.90 -6.01
C ALA A 153 2.85 18.97 -7.21
N ILE A 154 3.98 18.25 -7.24
CA ILE A 154 4.27 17.23 -8.26
C ILE A 154 3.29 16.05 -8.17
N GLY A 155 2.97 15.57 -6.97
CA GLY A 155 2.00 14.47 -6.79
C GLY A 155 0.59 14.83 -7.26
N GLU A 156 0.17 16.08 -7.02
CA GLU A 156 -1.11 16.61 -7.48
C GLU A 156 -1.10 16.80 -9.01
N LEU A 157 -0.01 17.34 -9.57
CA LEU A 157 0.18 17.49 -11.02
C LEU A 157 0.12 16.11 -11.73
N ASP A 158 0.86 15.12 -11.23
CA ASP A 158 0.85 13.75 -11.77
C ASP A 158 -0.53 13.09 -11.65
N SER A 159 -1.36 13.47 -10.68
CA SER A 159 -2.73 12.94 -10.58
C SER A 159 -3.65 13.40 -11.73
N VAL A 160 -3.34 14.55 -12.34
CA VAL A 160 -4.14 15.17 -13.41
C VAL A 160 -3.51 14.99 -14.79
N PHE A 161 -2.18 15.11 -14.91
CA PHE A 161 -1.46 15.16 -16.18
C PHE A 161 -0.48 14.00 -16.39
N ARG A 162 -0.29 13.57 -17.64
CA ARG A 162 0.70 12.57 -18.05
C ARG A 162 2.10 13.19 -18.12
N ILE A 163 2.82 13.21 -17.00
CA ILE A 163 4.21 13.68 -16.92
C ILE A 163 5.20 12.50 -16.83
N ASN A 164 6.43 12.68 -17.32
CA ASN A 164 7.53 11.81 -16.92
C ASN A 164 7.95 12.16 -15.49
N ARG A 165 7.32 11.52 -14.51
CA ARG A 165 7.46 11.87 -13.09
C ARG A 165 8.91 11.84 -12.60
N ILE A 166 9.76 10.94 -13.10
CA ILE A 166 11.15 10.80 -12.63
C ILE A 166 11.99 12.00 -13.10
N GLU A 167 12.06 12.24 -14.41
CA GLU A 167 12.80 13.36 -15.00
C GLU A 167 12.30 14.72 -14.49
N PHE A 168 10.98 14.84 -14.36
CA PHE A 168 10.36 16.07 -13.86
C PHE A 168 10.72 16.31 -12.38
N THR A 169 10.62 15.29 -11.51
CA THR A 169 10.99 15.43 -10.09
C THR A 169 12.47 15.78 -9.93
N GLU A 170 13.36 15.12 -10.69
CA GLU A 170 14.80 15.43 -10.67
C GLU A 170 15.08 16.90 -11.00
N LYS A 171 14.48 17.41 -12.09
CA LYS A 171 14.65 18.80 -12.55
C LYS A 171 14.20 19.81 -11.50
N GLU A 172 13.03 19.61 -10.91
CA GLU A 172 12.46 20.57 -9.96
C GLU A 172 13.17 20.51 -8.59
N LEU A 173 13.60 19.32 -8.12
CA LEU A 173 14.46 19.20 -6.94
C LEU A 173 15.81 19.91 -7.14
N ALA A 174 16.45 19.72 -8.30
CA ALA A 174 17.71 20.40 -8.63
C ALA A 174 17.59 21.94 -8.60
N SER A 175 16.42 22.47 -8.94
CA SER A 175 16.15 23.92 -8.88
C SER A 175 16.09 24.48 -7.44
N CYS A 176 15.71 23.63 -6.47
CA CYS A 176 15.58 23.96 -5.05
C CYS A 176 16.91 23.92 -4.29
N GLU A 177 17.89 23.12 -4.73
CA GLU A 177 19.20 22.93 -4.06
C GLU A 177 19.95 24.22 -3.70
N LYS A 178 19.80 25.27 -4.52
CA LYS A 178 20.44 26.56 -4.28
C LYS A 178 19.74 27.40 -3.20
N TYR A 179 18.50 27.08 -2.84
CA TYR A 179 17.68 27.77 -1.83
C TYR A 179 17.54 26.98 -0.52
N ALA A 180 17.46 25.64 -0.59
CA ALA A 180 17.41 24.71 0.54
C ALA A 180 18.72 24.74 1.38
N LYS A 181 18.84 25.73 2.27
CA LYS A 181 20.06 26.02 3.03
C LYS A 181 19.98 25.65 4.51
N VAL A 182 18.79 25.57 5.10
CA VAL A 182 18.68 25.14 6.50
C VAL A 182 18.63 23.61 6.59
N GLN A 183 18.91 23.10 7.79
CA GLN A 183 19.06 21.66 8.05
C GLN A 183 17.82 20.85 7.66
N ASN A 184 16.62 21.39 7.89
CA ASN A 184 15.35 20.73 7.59
C ASN A 184 15.16 20.56 6.08
N ASP A 185 15.33 21.62 5.29
CA ASP A 185 15.24 21.57 3.82
C ASP A 185 16.24 20.57 3.22
N GLN A 186 17.42 20.46 3.83
CA GLN A 186 18.46 19.53 3.40
C GLN A 186 18.12 18.07 3.75
N SER A 187 17.46 17.80 4.89
CA SER A 187 16.91 16.47 5.16
C SER A 187 15.79 16.14 4.16
N ALA A 188 14.89 17.08 3.91
CA ALA A 188 13.81 16.92 2.95
C ALA A 188 14.31 16.69 1.51
N LEU A 189 15.39 17.38 1.07
CA LEU A 189 16.07 17.08 -0.19
C LEU A 189 16.64 15.67 -0.23
N ALA A 190 17.26 15.22 0.88
CA ALA A 190 17.82 13.88 0.96
C ALA A 190 16.74 12.79 0.85
N GLU A 191 15.63 12.98 1.56
CA GLU A 191 14.45 12.12 1.53
C GLU A 191 13.78 12.13 0.14
N ALA A 192 13.65 13.29 -0.50
CA ALA A 192 13.08 13.41 -1.84
C ALA A 192 13.95 12.71 -2.91
N TYR A 193 15.27 12.83 -2.83
CA TYR A 193 16.19 12.07 -3.69
C TYR A 193 16.15 10.56 -3.40
N ALA A 194 16.02 10.14 -2.13
CA ALA A 194 15.81 8.73 -1.78
C ALA A 194 14.49 8.20 -2.38
N GLY A 195 13.41 9.00 -2.40
CA GLY A 195 12.17 8.67 -3.11
C GLY A 195 12.34 8.53 -4.63
N CYS A 196 13.17 9.37 -5.26
CA CYS A 196 13.50 9.25 -6.68
C CYS A 196 14.24 7.93 -6.99
N TYR A 197 15.11 7.47 -6.08
CA TYR A 197 15.77 6.17 -6.18
C TYR A 197 14.76 5.00 -6.20
N SER A 198 13.70 5.03 -5.39
CA SER A 198 12.63 4.02 -5.45
C SER A 198 11.95 3.97 -6.82
N LEU A 199 11.51 5.12 -7.34
CA LEU A 199 10.88 5.21 -8.65
C LEU A 199 11.81 4.75 -9.78
N ALA A 200 13.11 5.10 -9.70
CA ALA A 200 14.11 4.62 -10.65
C ALA A 200 14.25 3.10 -10.64
N LEU A 201 14.26 2.46 -9.46
CA LEU A 201 14.31 0.99 -9.36
C LEU A 201 13.02 0.29 -9.84
N GLU A 202 11.84 0.87 -9.66
CA GLU A 202 10.58 0.31 -10.20
C GLU A 202 10.58 0.26 -11.75
N ASN A 203 11.26 1.23 -12.36
CA ASN A 203 11.40 1.40 -13.81
C ASN A 203 12.74 0.86 -14.37
N ASP A 204 13.48 0.10 -13.56
CA ASP A 204 14.73 -0.57 -13.96
C ASP A 204 15.85 0.41 -14.43
N LEU A 205 15.83 1.66 -13.94
CA LEU A 205 16.78 2.74 -14.25
C LEU A 205 17.96 2.79 -13.26
N TYR A 206 18.81 1.75 -13.26
CA TYR A 206 19.86 1.55 -12.25
C TYR A 206 20.95 2.64 -12.20
N ASP A 207 21.22 3.34 -13.30
CA ASP A 207 22.14 4.49 -13.31
C ASP A 207 21.53 5.73 -12.64
N ALA A 208 20.25 6.01 -12.90
CA ALA A 208 19.51 7.07 -12.23
C ALA A 208 19.35 6.76 -10.73
N ALA A 209 19.02 5.51 -10.39
CA ALA A 209 18.97 5.00 -9.03
C ALA A 209 20.28 5.27 -8.24
N ALA A 210 21.44 4.98 -8.84
CA ALA A 210 22.74 5.28 -8.25
C ALA A 210 23.01 6.79 -8.09
N LYS A 211 22.64 7.59 -9.10
CA LYS A 211 22.74 9.06 -9.05
C LYS A 211 21.91 9.64 -7.90
N TYR A 212 20.68 9.18 -7.74
CA TYR A 212 19.77 9.67 -6.70
C TYR A 212 20.23 9.29 -5.28
N LEU A 213 20.74 8.08 -5.05
CA LEU A 213 21.36 7.73 -3.76
C LEU A 213 22.59 8.59 -3.45
N ASN A 214 23.39 8.95 -4.46
CA ASN A 214 24.52 9.86 -4.27
C ASN A 214 24.06 11.29 -3.90
N SER A 215 23.05 11.84 -4.59
CA SER A 215 22.44 13.12 -4.21
C SER A 215 21.84 13.08 -2.79
N ALA A 216 21.11 12.02 -2.46
CA ALA A 216 20.55 11.82 -1.12
C ALA A 216 21.66 11.80 -0.05
N SER A 217 22.78 11.10 -0.30
CA SER A 217 23.93 11.04 0.61
C SER A 217 24.56 12.41 0.84
N ILE A 218 24.72 13.22 -0.24
CA ILE A 218 25.23 14.59 -0.15
C ILE A 218 24.33 15.46 0.75
N TYR A 219 23.01 15.37 0.57
CA TYR A 219 22.06 16.19 1.34
C TYR A 219 21.87 15.70 2.78
N ALA A 220 21.84 14.39 3.03
CA ALA A 220 21.82 13.82 4.38
C ALA A 220 23.07 14.23 5.18
N LYS A 221 24.24 14.29 4.52
CA LYS A 221 25.48 14.79 5.13
C LYS A 221 25.41 16.29 5.45
N LYS A 222 24.91 17.13 4.53
CA LYS A 222 24.72 18.57 4.79
C LYS A 222 23.76 18.80 5.97
N ALA A 223 22.69 18.01 6.05
CA ALA A 223 21.72 18.02 7.14
C ALA A 223 22.22 17.41 8.46
N ASN A 224 23.44 16.87 8.53
CA ASN A 224 23.97 16.10 9.66
C ASN A 224 23.06 14.92 10.10
N ASN A 225 22.28 14.36 9.18
CA ASN A 225 21.34 13.28 9.47
C ASN A 225 22.07 11.92 9.40
N ASN A 226 22.66 11.51 10.51
CA ASN A 226 23.48 10.29 10.62
C ASN A 226 22.69 9.00 10.35
N ASP A 227 21.43 8.93 10.78
CA ASP A 227 20.59 7.75 10.58
C ASP A 227 20.29 7.57 9.09
N LEU A 228 19.86 8.64 8.41
CA LEU A 228 19.63 8.63 6.96
C LEU A 228 20.92 8.36 6.15
N MET A 229 22.08 8.89 6.58
CA MET A 229 23.37 8.54 5.97
C MET A 229 23.72 7.05 6.11
N ASN A 230 23.37 6.41 7.22
CA ASN A 230 23.59 4.98 7.42
C ASN A 230 22.64 4.15 6.55
N GLU A 231 21.36 4.52 6.48
CA GLU A 231 20.37 3.90 5.60
C GLU A 231 20.78 3.98 4.13
N ILE A 232 21.11 5.18 3.63
CA ILE A 232 21.58 5.38 2.25
C ILE A 232 22.85 4.56 1.95
N ARG A 233 23.74 4.36 2.92
CA ARG A 233 24.93 3.50 2.74
C ARG A 233 24.55 2.05 2.51
N GLU A 234 23.59 1.51 3.26
CA GLU A 234 23.12 0.14 3.06
C GLU A 234 22.33 0.00 1.76
N LEU A 235 21.43 0.95 1.45
CA LEU A 235 20.72 1.00 0.16
C LEU A 235 21.69 1.03 -1.03
N ASN A 236 22.80 1.76 -0.92
CA ASN A 236 23.81 1.82 -1.98
C ASN A 236 24.56 0.50 -2.17
N LYS A 237 24.77 -0.31 -1.11
CA LYS A 237 25.34 -1.67 -1.26
C LYS A 237 24.37 -2.56 -2.05
N ASP A 238 23.10 -2.57 -1.64
CA ASP A 238 22.07 -3.41 -2.23
C ASP A 238 21.83 -3.04 -3.71
N MET A 239 21.75 -1.73 -4.00
CA MET A 239 21.66 -1.18 -5.35
C MET A 239 22.87 -1.55 -6.22
N LEU A 240 24.10 -1.47 -5.69
CA LEU A 240 25.31 -1.81 -6.46
C LEU A 240 25.40 -3.30 -6.80
N VAL A 241 24.87 -4.19 -5.97
CA VAL A 241 24.70 -5.61 -6.31
C VAL A 241 23.67 -5.73 -7.43
N LEU A 242 22.48 -5.17 -7.23
CA LEU A 242 21.38 -5.29 -8.19
C LEU A 242 21.70 -4.70 -9.58
N LYS A 243 22.46 -3.59 -9.62
CA LYS A 243 22.97 -2.97 -10.85
C LYS A 243 23.93 -3.89 -11.61
N LYS A 244 24.78 -4.66 -10.91
CA LYS A 244 25.66 -5.64 -11.54
C LYS A 244 24.86 -6.81 -12.12
N GLU A 245 23.89 -7.34 -11.37
CA GLU A 245 23.00 -8.38 -11.85
C GLU A 245 22.20 -7.94 -13.09
N TYR A 246 21.68 -6.70 -13.09
CA TYR A 246 21.02 -6.12 -14.26
C TYR A 246 21.97 -6.01 -15.46
N ALA A 247 23.22 -5.57 -15.26
CA ALA A 247 24.19 -5.44 -16.35
C ALA A 247 24.48 -6.77 -17.07
N LEU A 248 24.36 -7.92 -16.38
CA LEU A 248 24.48 -9.26 -16.99
C LEU A 248 23.31 -9.59 -17.93
N VAL A 249 22.13 -8.99 -17.73
CA VAL A 249 20.91 -9.24 -18.52
C VAL A 249 20.48 -8.06 -19.40
N ALA A 250 21.14 -6.91 -19.32
CA ALA A 250 20.79 -5.69 -20.06
C ALA A 250 20.71 -5.91 -21.59
N GLY A 251 21.62 -6.71 -22.17
CA GLY A 251 21.56 -7.07 -23.59
C GLY A 251 20.30 -7.87 -23.96
N SER A 252 19.76 -8.66 -23.03
CA SER A 252 18.49 -9.37 -23.21
C SER A 252 17.30 -8.40 -23.16
N PHE A 253 17.32 -7.41 -22.25
CA PHE A 253 16.32 -6.34 -22.22
C PHE A 253 16.25 -5.56 -23.55
N GLU A 254 17.40 -5.15 -24.10
CA GLU A 254 17.42 -4.47 -25.40
C GLU A 254 16.93 -5.36 -26.54
N LYS A 255 17.29 -6.65 -26.53
CA LYS A 255 16.83 -7.63 -27.53
C LYS A 255 15.31 -7.81 -27.50
N LEU A 256 14.68 -7.86 -26.33
CA LEU A 256 13.22 -8.01 -26.23
C LEU A 256 12.43 -6.79 -26.75
N LYS A 257 13.04 -5.62 -26.91
CA LYS A 257 12.38 -4.45 -27.55
C LYS A 257 12.18 -4.66 -29.05
N THR A 258 13.03 -5.45 -29.71
CA THR A 258 12.99 -5.70 -31.16
C THR A 258 12.57 -7.12 -31.52
N VAL A 259 12.80 -8.10 -30.64
CA VAL A 259 12.41 -9.50 -30.78
C VAL A 259 11.71 -9.97 -29.49
N PRO A 260 10.43 -9.60 -29.26
CA PRO A 260 9.74 -9.82 -27.97
C PRO A 260 9.56 -11.29 -27.58
N ASP A 261 9.64 -12.22 -28.54
CA ASP A 261 9.45 -13.65 -28.34
C ASP A 261 10.78 -14.44 -28.38
N ASP A 262 11.93 -13.78 -28.28
CA ASP A 262 13.23 -14.46 -28.22
C ASP A 262 13.35 -15.36 -26.97
N PRO A 263 13.49 -16.70 -27.09
CA PRO A 263 13.42 -17.58 -25.92
C PRO A 263 14.58 -17.41 -24.94
N ALA A 264 15.78 -17.09 -25.43
CA ALA A 264 16.96 -16.89 -24.60
C ALA A 264 16.84 -15.62 -23.76
N ALA A 265 16.48 -14.49 -24.39
CA ALA A 265 16.29 -13.22 -23.69
C ALA A 265 15.09 -13.26 -22.73
N ASN A 266 13.98 -13.90 -23.12
CA ASN A 266 12.82 -14.11 -22.25
C ASN A 266 13.19 -14.92 -21.00
N SER A 267 13.98 -16.01 -21.13
CA SER A 267 14.50 -16.73 -19.98
C SER A 267 15.42 -15.86 -19.11
N ALA A 268 16.36 -15.11 -19.69
CA ALA A 268 17.29 -14.29 -18.92
C ALA A 268 16.57 -13.20 -18.10
N VAL A 269 15.68 -12.44 -18.73
CA VAL A 269 14.93 -11.35 -18.08
C VAL A 269 13.87 -11.89 -17.11
N GLY A 270 13.20 -12.99 -17.45
CA GLY A 270 12.25 -13.65 -16.55
C GLY A 270 12.90 -14.17 -15.28
N LYS A 271 14.10 -14.79 -15.39
CA LYS A 271 14.88 -15.24 -14.22
C LYS A 271 15.35 -14.07 -13.36
N PHE A 272 15.80 -12.97 -13.97
CA PHE A 272 16.15 -11.74 -13.24
C PHE A 272 14.95 -11.19 -12.44
N TYR A 273 13.77 -11.08 -13.07
CA TYR A 273 12.60 -10.56 -12.36
C TYR A 273 12.13 -11.50 -11.23
N CYS A 274 11.98 -12.80 -11.49
CA CYS A 274 11.51 -13.75 -10.47
C CYS A 274 12.53 -13.95 -9.32
N PHE A 275 13.81 -14.12 -9.63
CA PHE A 275 14.81 -14.61 -8.66
C PHE A 275 15.73 -13.53 -8.11
N THR A 276 15.97 -12.44 -8.84
CA THR A 276 16.78 -11.31 -8.35
C THR A 276 15.92 -10.18 -7.81
N ARG A 277 14.77 -9.89 -8.45
CA ARG A 277 13.84 -8.82 -8.05
C ARG A 277 12.64 -9.29 -7.22
N GLY A 278 12.40 -10.60 -7.09
CA GLY A 278 11.19 -11.16 -6.46
C GLY A 278 9.88 -10.84 -7.20
N ASN A 279 9.94 -10.23 -8.38
CA ASN A 279 8.79 -9.75 -9.13
C ASN A 279 8.29 -10.84 -10.10
N TRP A 280 7.60 -11.82 -9.53
CA TRP A 280 6.97 -12.91 -10.28
C TRP A 280 5.92 -12.42 -11.30
N GLU A 281 5.29 -11.27 -11.07
CA GLU A 281 4.29 -10.70 -12.00
C GLU A 281 4.91 -10.23 -13.31
N LYS A 282 6.04 -9.49 -13.27
CA LYS A 282 6.83 -9.16 -14.47
C LYS A 282 7.55 -10.40 -15.03
N GLY A 283 7.98 -11.33 -14.17
CA GLY A 283 8.84 -12.44 -14.56
C GLY A 283 8.14 -13.65 -15.20
N LEU A 284 6.98 -14.07 -14.70
CA LEU A 284 6.25 -15.25 -15.21
C LEU A 284 5.89 -15.17 -16.70
N PRO A 285 5.36 -14.05 -17.24
CA PRO A 285 5.07 -13.94 -18.68
C PRO A 285 6.30 -14.14 -19.57
N LEU A 286 7.48 -13.75 -19.08
CA LEU A 286 8.75 -13.92 -19.78
C LEU A 286 9.27 -15.35 -19.63
N LEU A 287 9.21 -15.93 -18.43
CA LEU A 287 9.56 -17.33 -18.22
C LEU A 287 8.71 -18.28 -19.09
N ALA A 288 7.41 -18.00 -19.24
CA ALA A 288 6.50 -18.75 -20.11
C ALA A 288 6.82 -18.64 -21.62
N LYS A 289 7.64 -17.68 -22.02
CA LYS A 289 8.22 -17.54 -23.37
C LYS A 289 9.68 -18.00 -23.45
N GLY A 290 10.25 -18.48 -22.34
CA GLY A 290 11.66 -18.83 -22.22
C GLY A 290 12.06 -20.11 -22.96
N GLN A 291 13.38 -20.29 -23.13
CA GLN A 291 14.00 -21.50 -23.69
C GLN A 291 14.02 -22.70 -22.71
N ASP A 292 13.79 -22.44 -21.43
CA ASP A 292 13.83 -23.42 -20.35
C ASP A 292 12.48 -24.14 -20.25
N GLU A 293 12.31 -25.24 -20.99
CA GLU A 293 10.98 -25.87 -21.19
C GLU A 293 10.26 -26.25 -19.88
N LYS A 294 10.99 -26.64 -18.82
CA LYS A 294 10.36 -26.96 -17.52
C LYS A 294 9.83 -25.70 -16.83
N MET A 295 10.66 -24.67 -16.76
CA MET A 295 10.29 -23.39 -16.14
C MET A 295 9.21 -22.65 -16.94
N LYS A 296 9.29 -22.75 -18.27
CA LYS A 296 8.31 -22.25 -19.24
C LYS A 296 6.96 -22.94 -19.09
N GLN A 297 6.93 -24.27 -18.95
CA GLN A 297 5.70 -25.00 -18.69
C GLN A 297 5.06 -24.59 -17.36
N LEU A 298 5.84 -24.53 -16.28
CA LEU A 298 5.31 -24.14 -14.96
C LEU A 298 4.84 -22.69 -14.92
N ALA A 299 5.57 -21.76 -15.53
CA ALA A 299 5.13 -20.37 -15.65
C ALA A 299 3.87 -20.24 -16.53
N GLY A 300 3.78 -20.98 -17.64
CA GLY A 300 2.60 -20.99 -18.51
C GLY A 300 1.37 -21.62 -17.87
N ASP A 301 1.54 -22.68 -17.06
CA ASP A 301 0.45 -23.25 -16.25
C ASP A 301 0.03 -22.29 -15.13
N GLU A 302 0.99 -21.60 -14.50
CA GLU A 302 0.73 -20.66 -13.42
C GLU A 302 -0.04 -19.41 -13.87
N LEU A 303 0.25 -18.89 -15.07
CA LEU A 303 -0.43 -17.73 -15.65
C LEU A 303 -1.92 -17.96 -15.93
N LYS A 304 -2.38 -19.22 -15.94
CA LYS A 304 -3.81 -19.56 -15.98
C LYS A 304 -4.53 -19.19 -14.68
N ASN A 305 -3.78 -18.97 -13.59
CA ASN A 305 -4.25 -18.55 -12.27
C ASN A 305 -5.42 -19.41 -11.74
N SER A 306 -5.27 -20.73 -11.88
CA SER A 306 -6.27 -21.70 -11.41
C SER A 306 -6.37 -21.74 -9.89
N VAL A 307 -7.57 -22.06 -9.42
CA VAL A 307 -7.91 -22.29 -8.00
C VAL A 307 -8.23 -23.76 -7.70
N GLU A 308 -8.10 -24.64 -8.70
CA GLU A 308 -8.36 -26.07 -8.56
C GLU A 308 -7.23 -26.79 -7.81
N VAL A 309 -7.59 -27.64 -6.84
CA VAL A 309 -6.63 -28.32 -5.95
C VAL A 309 -5.59 -29.15 -6.73
N PRO A 310 -5.94 -29.95 -7.76
CA PRO A 310 -4.94 -30.70 -8.52
C PRO A 310 -3.95 -29.81 -9.28
N GLU A 311 -4.41 -28.67 -9.80
CA GLU A 311 -3.56 -27.76 -10.56
C GLU A 311 -2.64 -26.93 -9.65
N MET A 312 -3.16 -26.44 -8.52
CA MET A 312 -2.34 -25.81 -7.48
C MET A 312 -1.30 -26.80 -6.92
N THR A 313 -1.66 -28.08 -6.76
CA THR A 313 -0.74 -29.15 -6.31
C THR A 313 0.38 -29.36 -7.32
N LYS A 314 0.03 -29.45 -8.62
CA LYS A 314 1.01 -29.54 -9.72
C LYS A 314 1.98 -28.35 -9.72
N LEU A 315 1.50 -27.13 -9.49
CA LEU A 315 2.36 -25.95 -9.39
C LEU A 315 3.29 -26.00 -8.16
N ALA A 316 2.76 -26.34 -6.99
CA ALA A 316 3.54 -26.43 -5.75
C ALA A 316 4.62 -27.52 -5.79
N ASP A 317 4.27 -28.72 -6.27
CA ASP A 317 5.21 -29.83 -6.46
C ASP A 317 6.19 -29.53 -7.59
N GLY A 318 5.76 -28.87 -8.68
CA GLY A 318 6.61 -28.52 -9.82
C GLY A 318 7.70 -27.51 -9.49
N TRP A 319 7.35 -26.38 -8.86
CA TRP A 319 8.34 -25.39 -8.40
C TRP A 319 9.28 -25.97 -7.34
N TRP A 320 8.78 -26.86 -6.48
CA TRP A 320 9.63 -27.57 -5.53
C TRP A 320 10.61 -28.50 -6.25
N ALA A 321 10.14 -29.30 -7.21
CA ALA A 321 10.97 -30.26 -7.94
C ALA A 321 12.11 -29.54 -8.69
N LEU A 322 11.83 -28.41 -9.36
CA LEU A 322 12.86 -27.56 -9.97
C LEU A 322 13.93 -27.13 -8.96
N SER A 323 13.54 -26.81 -7.72
CA SER A 323 14.49 -26.38 -6.70
C SER A 323 15.49 -27.46 -6.26
N GLU A 324 15.21 -28.74 -6.51
CA GLU A 324 16.11 -29.85 -6.17
C GLU A 324 17.05 -30.23 -7.33
N GLU A 325 16.84 -29.73 -8.55
CA GLU A 325 17.72 -30.06 -9.68
C GLU A 325 19.00 -29.21 -9.67
N ARG A 326 20.12 -29.84 -10.06
CA ARG A 326 21.46 -29.24 -10.03
C ARG A 326 21.54 -27.92 -10.80
N ASP A 327 20.85 -27.83 -11.93
CA ASP A 327 20.92 -26.70 -12.86
C ASP A 327 20.26 -25.43 -12.29
N TYR A 328 19.40 -25.56 -11.28
CA TYR A 328 18.76 -24.45 -10.59
C TYR A 328 19.32 -24.19 -9.19
N ARG A 329 20.45 -24.80 -8.80
CA ARG A 329 21.05 -24.63 -7.47
C ARG A 329 21.23 -23.17 -7.05
N LEU A 330 21.50 -22.25 -7.99
CA LEU A 330 21.63 -20.82 -7.72
C LEU A 330 20.29 -20.12 -7.43
N ASN A 331 19.16 -20.71 -7.85
CA ASN A 331 17.80 -20.19 -7.67
C ASN A 331 16.94 -21.07 -6.74
N GLN A 332 17.52 -22.13 -6.17
CA GLN A 332 16.87 -23.12 -5.29
C GLN A 332 15.98 -22.45 -4.23
N ASN A 333 16.47 -21.39 -3.59
CA ASN A 333 15.72 -20.73 -2.52
C ASN A 333 14.45 -20.06 -3.02
N GLU A 334 14.51 -19.35 -4.15
CA GLU A 334 13.36 -18.62 -4.70
C GLU A 334 12.33 -19.58 -5.32
N LEU A 335 12.80 -20.69 -5.90
CA LEU A 335 11.95 -21.78 -6.36
C LEU A 335 11.20 -22.45 -5.19
N ARG A 336 11.88 -22.72 -4.08
CA ARG A 336 11.24 -23.22 -2.84
C ARG A 336 10.25 -22.21 -2.25
N ARG A 337 10.55 -20.91 -2.25
CA ARG A 337 9.59 -19.87 -1.83
C ARG A 337 8.35 -19.85 -2.73
N ARG A 338 8.51 -20.00 -4.06
CA ARG A 338 7.34 -20.09 -4.97
C ARG A 338 6.52 -21.34 -4.76
N ALA A 339 7.17 -22.47 -4.46
CA ALA A 339 6.49 -23.70 -4.08
C ALA A 339 5.66 -23.51 -2.79
N CYS A 340 6.25 -22.90 -1.74
CA CYS A 340 5.53 -22.56 -0.50
C CYS A 340 4.27 -21.71 -0.76
N PHE A 341 4.37 -20.65 -1.56
CA PHE A 341 3.20 -19.83 -1.94
C PHE A 341 2.01 -20.65 -2.49
N TRP A 342 2.26 -21.73 -3.22
CA TRP A 342 1.19 -22.63 -3.69
C TRP A 342 0.78 -23.68 -2.65
N TYR A 343 1.72 -24.20 -1.86
CA TYR A 343 1.41 -25.06 -0.73
C TYR A 343 0.50 -24.38 0.31
N ASP A 344 0.74 -23.11 0.62
CA ASP A 344 -0.09 -22.34 1.56
C ASP A 344 -1.53 -22.17 1.04
N LYS A 345 -1.70 -21.98 -0.27
CA LYS A 345 -3.02 -21.97 -0.94
C LYS A 345 -3.71 -23.34 -0.94
N LEU A 346 -2.95 -24.44 -0.89
CA LEU A 346 -3.48 -25.81 -0.84
C LEU A 346 -3.89 -26.24 0.57
N LEU A 347 -3.16 -25.82 1.61
CA LEU A 347 -3.40 -26.23 3.01
C LEU A 347 -4.87 -26.14 3.47
N PRO A 348 -5.69 -25.15 3.04
CA PRO A 348 -7.12 -25.10 3.35
C PRO A 348 -7.96 -26.25 2.81
N SER A 349 -7.52 -26.92 1.75
CA SER A 349 -8.30 -27.89 0.96
C SER A 349 -7.78 -29.33 1.05
N LEU A 350 -6.64 -29.56 1.73
CA LEU A 350 -6.03 -30.88 1.88
C LEU A 350 -6.49 -31.59 3.16
N ALA A 351 -6.61 -32.92 3.09
CA ALA A 351 -7.02 -33.76 4.21
C ALA A 351 -5.82 -34.44 4.92
N SER A 352 -6.02 -34.74 6.20
CA SER A 352 -5.20 -35.62 7.04
C SER A 352 -3.69 -35.68 6.69
N LEU A 353 -3.27 -36.74 5.98
CA LEU A 353 -1.86 -37.05 5.70
C LEU A 353 -1.25 -36.13 4.62
N GLU A 354 -2.04 -35.70 3.64
CA GLU A 354 -1.59 -34.80 2.56
C GLU A 354 -1.24 -33.44 3.12
N LYS A 355 -2.11 -32.91 4.00
CA LYS A 355 -1.84 -31.68 4.74
C LYS A 355 -0.55 -31.77 5.54
N ILE A 356 -0.34 -32.84 6.32
CA ILE A 356 0.88 -33.06 7.11
C ILE A 356 2.14 -33.11 6.22
N LYS A 357 2.07 -33.75 5.05
CA LYS A 357 3.19 -33.79 4.08
C LYS A 357 3.53 -32.38 3.57
N VAL A 358 2.52 -31.59 3.22
CA VAL A 358 2.69 -30.23 2.71
C VAL A 358 3.25 -29.29 3.79
N GLU A 359 2.72 -29.32 5.01
CA GLU A 359 3.25 -28.52 6.12
C GLU A 359 4.73 -28.88 6.44
N LYS A 360 5.14 -30.15 6.27
CA LYS A 360 6.54 -30.58 6.40
C LYS A 360 7.44 -30.10 5.26
N LYS A 361 6.94 -29.98 4.03
CA LYS A 361 7.68 -29.34 2.93
C LYS A 361 7.92 -27.87 3.24
N ILE A 362 6.89 -27.14 3.66
CA ILE A 362 7.00 -25.73 4.08
C ILE A 362 8.05 -25.59 5.19
N GLU A 363 7.99 -26.42 6.24
CA GLU A 363 8.97 -26.48 7.33
C GLU A 363 10.41 -26.68 6.84
N LEU A 364 10.63 -27.58 5.87
CA LEU A 364 11.96 -27.86 5.32
C LEU A 364 12.51 -26.66 4.53
N ALA A 365 11.67 -26.01 3.70
CA ALA A 365 12.06 -24.80 2.98
C ALA A 365 12.41 -23.68 3.95
N CYS A 366 11.54 -23.41 4.93
CA CYS A 366 11.77 -22.42 5.98
C CYS A 366 13.09 -22.67 6.72
N SER A 367 13.34 -23.92 7.11
CA SER A 367 14.59 -24.32 7.76
C SER A 367 15.82 -24.01 6.89
N SER A 368 15.73 -24.22 5.56
CA SER A 368 16.79 -23.85 4.62
C SER A 368 16.96 -22.34 4.38
N PHE A 369 16.00 -21.52 4.82
CA PHE A 369 16.03 -20.06 4.73
C PHE A 369 16.43 -19.37 6.04
N GLY A 370 16.54 -20.12 7.15
CA GLY A 370 16.66 -19.55 8.50
C GLY A 370 15.33 -19.08 9.12
N ILE A 371 14.19 -19.51 8.56
CA ILE A 371 12.83 -19.13 8.97
C ILE A 371 12.22 -20.26 9.82
N LYS A 372 11.39 -19.90 10.82
CA LYS A 372 10.62 -20.88 11.63
C LYS A 372 9.25 -21.15 11.01
N ARG A 373 8.85 -22.44 10.90
CA ARG A 373 7.53 -22.91 10.39
C ARG A 373 6.32 -22.22 11.04
N SER A 374 6.45 -21.77 12.29
CA SER A 374 5.40 -21.01 13.00
C SER A 374 4.88 -19.83 12.19
N SER A 375 5.75 -19.17 11.41
CA SER A 375 5.40 -18.00 10.60
C SER A 375 4.50 -18.28 9.38
N LEU A 376 4.15 -19.54 9.07
CA LEU A 376 3.22 -19.90 7.99
C LEU A 376 1.96 -20.66 8.43
N ASN A 377 1.88 -21.15 9.68
CA ASN A 377 0.74 -21.94 10.16
C ASN A 377 -0.44 -21.06 10.64
N LEU A 378 -0.74 -19.98 9.91
CA LEU A 378 -1.81 -19.05 10.25
C LEU A 378 -3.20 -19.71 10.09
N PRO A 379 -4.14 -19.49 11.02
CA PRO A 379 -5.53 -19.88 10.85
C PRO A 379 -6.14 -19.35 9.53
N LYS A 380 -7.11 -20.08 8.97
CA LYS A 380 -7.81 -19.66 7.73
C LYS A 380 -8.36 -18.23 7.86
N GLY A 381 -8.36 -17.47 6.77
CA GLY A 381 -8.86 -16.10 6.75
C GLY A 381 -7.85 -15.06 7.21
N ALA A 382 -6.57 -15.42 7.38
CA ALA A 382 -5.50 -14.43 7.47
C ALA A 382 -5.50 -13.53 6.22
N VAL A 383 -5.42 -12.22 6.45
CA VAL A 383 -5.34 -11.20 5.40
C VAL A 383 -4.14 -10.26 5.55
N LEU A 384 -3.45 -10.34 6.68
CA LEU A 384 -2.15 -9.72 6.90
C LEU A 384 -1.38 -10.58 7.90
N ALA A 385 -0.09 -10.82 7.66
CA ALA A 385 0.80 -11.35 8.70
C ALA A 385 2.25 -10.88 8.53
N PHE A 386 2.85 -10.37 9.60
CA PHE A 386 4.22 -9.90 9.69
C PHE A 386 4.92 -10.51 10.92
N ASN A 387 5.96 -11.29 10.68
CA ASN A 387 6.81 -11.88 11.72
C ASN A 387 8.10 -11.07 12.00
N PHE A 388 8.32 -9.96 11.28
CA PHE A 388 9.45 -9.04 11.41
C PHE A 388 10.88 -9.61 11.26
N GLU A 389 11.02 -10.92 11.01
CA GLU A 389 12.29 -11.58 10.73
C GLU A 389 13.04 -10.94 9.54
N LYS A 390 14.35 -10.77 9.65
CA LYS A 390 15.19 -10.09 8.64
C LYS A 390 14.96 -10.53 7.18
N ASN A 391 14.59 -11.79 6.95
CA ASN A 391 14.38 -12.36 5.62
C ASN A 391 13.00 -12.06 4.99
N THR A 392 12.03 -11.55 5.77
CA THR A 392 10.70 -11.13 5.24
C THR A 392 10.71 -9.65 4.89
N ILE A 393 11.72 -8.91 5.36
CA ILE A 393 12.01 -7.54 4.98
C ILE A 393 12.73 -7.54 3.62
N VAL A 394 12.02 -7.13 2.58
CA VAL A 394 12.55 -6.93 1.23
C VAL A 394 12.78 -5.43 1.02
N LYS A 395 13.90 -5.03 0.42
CA LYS A 395 14.12 -3.62 0.06
C LYS A 395 13.79 -3.41 -1.41
N ILE A 396 12.67 -2.75 -1.68
CA ILE A 396 12.32 -2.25 -3.01
C ILE A 396 12.47 -0.73 -2.98
N GLY A 397 13.57 -0.20 -3.51
CA GLY A 397 13.86 1.23 -3.41
C GLY A 397 14.38 1.64 -2.03
N ALA A 398 14.22 2.92 -1.69
CA ALA A 398 14.59 3.48 -0.39
C ALA A 398 13.66 3.06 0.74
N THR A 399 12.50 2.50 0.42
CA THR A 399 11.50 2.18 1.42
C THR A 399 11.55 0.67 1.68
N PRO A 400 12.06 0.23 2.85
CA PRO A 400 12.00 -1.18 3.18
C PRO A 400 10.53 -1.61 3.21
N ILE A 401 10.24 -2.78 2.66
CA ILE A 401 8.92 -3.40 2.77
C ILE A 401 9.03 -4.67 3.62
N ILE A 402 8.00 -4.97 4.39
CA ILE A 402 7.82 -6.28 5.01
C ILE A 402 6.78 -7.07 4.19
N SER A 403 7.17 -8.28 3.81
CA SER A 403 6.36 -9.17 2.99
C SER A 403 5.18 -9.70 3.81
N ASP A 404 3.98 -9.67 3.24
CA ASP A 404 2.78 -10.25 3.85
C ASP A 404 2.78 -11.78 3.75
N LEU A 405 2.87 -12.44 4.91
CA LEU A 405 2.88 -13.90 5.03
C LEU A 405 1.49 -14.54 4.96
N SER A 406 0.40 -13.76 4.90
CA SER A 406 -0.96 -14.28 4.73
C SER A 406 -1.27 -14.76 3.30
N GLY A 407 -0.38 -14.48 2.35
CA GLY A 407 -0.55 -14.79 0.93
C GLY A 407 -1.49 -13.84 0.18
N GLN A 408 -2.03 -12.79 0.84
CA GLN A 408 -2.86 -11.77 0.19
C GLN A 408 -2.06 -10.65 -0.49
N LYS A 409 -0.73 -10.61 -0.31
CA LYS A 409 0.19 -9.57 -0.80
C LYS A 409 -0.12 -8.16 -0.27
N ASN A 410 -0.62 -8.08 0.97
CA ASN A 410 -0.81 -6.80 1.65
C ASN A 410 0.52 -6.35 2.29
N ASP A 411 1.57 -6.22 1.47
CA ASP A 411 2.93 -5.90 1.94
C ASP A 411 2.97 -4.55 2.66
N GLY A 412 3.74 -4.48 3.75
CA GLY A 412 3.83 -3.30 4.61
C GLY A 412 5.02 -2.43 4.26
N ILE A 413 4.77 -1.14 4.03
CA ILE A 413 5.79 -0.12 3.76
C ILE A 413 6.36 0.35 5.10
N ILE A 414 7.64 0.14 5.35
CA ILE A 414 8.29 0.45 6.63
C ILE A 414 8.85 1.89 6.60
N HIS A 415 8.53 2.67 7.63
CA HIS A 415 9.04 4.01 7.88
C HIS A 415 9.72 4.07 9.24
N GLY A 416 11.03 4.29 9.31
CA GLY A 416 11.76 4.57 10.56
C GLY A 416 11.76 3.48 11.65
N VAL A 417 11.20 2.29 11.38
CA VAL A 417 11.18 1.14 12.29
C VAL A 417 12.55 0.47 12.32
N LYS A 418 13.01 0.09 13.50
CA LYS A 418 14.23 -0.72 13.70
C LYS A 418 13.86 -2.16 14.01
N PHE A 419 14.79 -3.08 13.77
CA PHE A 419 14.57 -4.51 14.05
C PHE A 419 15.52 -4.96 15.15
N VAL A 420 14.94 -5.53 16.22
CA VAL A 420 15.61 -5.88 17.48
C VAL A 420 15.16 -7.27 17.93
N LYS A 421 15.83 -7.88 18.91
CA LYS A 421 15.41 -9.21 19.40
C LYS A 421 13.98 -9.16 19.99
N GLY A 422 13.10 -9.99 19.45
CA GLY A 422 11.67 -9.98 19.69
C GLY A 422 11.15 -10.87 20.83
N ALA A 423 9.83 -11.05 20.84
CA ALA A 423 9.15 -12.15 21.49
C ALA A 423 9.38 -13.48 20.74
N ALA A 424 9.73 -13.45 19.46
CA ALA A 424 9.97 -14.58 18.58
C ALA A 424 10.92 -14.16 17.45
N GLY A 425 12.22 -14.46 17.55
CA GLY A 425 13.18 -14.02 16.52
C GLY A 425 13.46 -12.51 16.58
N ASP A 426 13.29 -11.81 15.46
CA ASP A 426 13.35 -10.33 15.38
C ASP A 426 11.95 -9.69 15.51
N ALA A 427 11.87 -8.51 16.13
CA ALA A 427 10.66 -7.70 16.29
C ALA A 427 10.86 -6.27 15.77
N ALA A 428 9.75 -5.61 15.42
CA ALA A 428 9.73 -4.21 15.03
C ALA A 428 9.74 -3.28 16.27
N GLU A 429 10.75 -2.41 16.38
CA GLU A 429 10.89 -1.35 17.38
C GLU A 429 10.36 -0.01 16.83
N PHE A 430 9.44 0.60 17.58
CA PHE A 430 8.80 1.88 17.27
C PHE A 430 9.23 2.96 18.28
N ASN A 431 9.58 4.14 17.77
CA ASN A 431 10.24 5.22 18.49
C ASN A 431 9.30 6.21 19.21
N GLY A 432 7.98 6.00 19.18
CA GLY A 432 7.00 6.86 19.83
C GLY A 432 6.71 8.19 19.13
N LYS A 433 7.23 8.43 17.92
CA LYS A 433 7.10 9.70 17.16
C LYS A 433 6.62 9.50 15.72
N ASP A 434 7.47 8.92 14.88
CA ASP A 434 7.35 8.95 13.41
C ASP A 434 7.72 7.63 12.74
N SER A 435 8.12 6.60 13.50
CA SER A 435 8.25 5.23 13.00
C SER A 435 6.89 4.54 12.88
N TYR A 436 6.59 3.92 11.74
CA TYR A 436 5.36 3.13 11.51
C TYR A 436 5.52 2.17 10.34
N ILE A 437 4.57 1.24 10.18
CA ILE A 437 4.43 0.43 8.96
C ILE A 437 3.06 0.75 8.34
N GLU A 438 3.04 1.07 7.06
CA GLU A 438 1.85 1.41 6.28
C GLU A 438 1.49 0.28 5.31
N VAL A 439 0.30 -0.29 5.45
CA VAL A 439 -0.25 -1.25 4.49
C VAL A 439 -1.36 -0.57 3.70
N LYS A 440 -1.19 -0.50 2.38
CA LYS A 440 -2.13 0.17 1.47
C LYS A 440 -3.51 -0.50 1.48
N ASP A 441 -4.58 0.29 1.35
CA ASP A 441 -5.96 -0.23 1.25
C ASP A 441 -6.10 -1.22 0.10
N SER A 442 -6.79 -2.32 0.35
CA SER A 442 -7.05 -3.36 -0.62
C SER A 442 -8.40 -4.02 -0.36
N LYS A 443 -8.93 -4.78 -1.34
CA LYS A 443 -10.21 -5.47 -1.18
C LYS A 443 -10.20 -6.51 -0.05
N THR A 444 -9.05 -7.10 0.26
CA THR A 444 -8.90 -8.11 1.33
C THR A 444 -8.80 -7.46 2.71
N LEU A 445 -8.57 -6.15 2.78
CA LEU A 445 -8.53 -5.34 4.00
C LEU A 445 -9.83 -4.54 4.25
N ALA A 446 -10.90 -4.81 3.48
CA ALA A 446 -12.26 -4.38 3.80
C ALA A 446 -12.80 -5.26 4.95
N LEU A 447 -12.50 -4.83 6.18
CA LEU A 447 -12.71 -5.60 7.41
C LEU A 447 -13.93 -5.08 8.18
N ASP A 448 -15.11 -5.17 7.56
CA ASP A 448 -16.40 -4.67 8.05
C ASP A 448 -17.35 -5.77 8.59
N ALA A 449 -16.95 -7.03 8.49
CA ALA A 449 -17.64 -8.17 9.09
C ALA A 449 -17.03 -8.57 10.45
N SER A 450 -17.03 -9.85 10.82
CA SER A 450 -16.17 -10.35 11.92
C SER A 450 -14.67 -10.14 11.59
N LEU A 451 -13.85 -9.90 12.60
CA LEU A 451 -12.43 -9.55 12.49
C LEU A 451 -11.65 -10.12 13.68
N THR A 452 -10.40 -10.51 13.47
CA THR A 452 -9.43 -10.69 14.56
C THR A 452 -8.16 -9.92 14.25
N VAL A 453 -7.63 -9.18 15.23
CA VAL A 453 -6.29 -8.58 15.18
C VAL A 453 -5.51 -9.12 16.36
N GLU A 454 -4.32 -9.67 16.13
CA GLU A 454 -3.46 -10.24 17.15
C GLU A 454 -1.99 -9.87 16.94
N MET A 455 -1.25 -9.72 18.03
CA MET A 455 0.17 -9.41 18.04
C MET A 455 0.77 -9.59 19.44
N TRP A 456 2.09 -9.74 19.51
CA TRP A 456 2.84 -9.50 20.73
C TRP A 456 3.18 -8.02 20.86
N LEU A 457 2.98 -7.46 22.06
CA LEU A 457 3.32 -6.08 22.41
C LEU A 457 4.31 -6.04 23.57
N ASN A 458 5.29 -5.14 23.46
CA ASN A 458 6.15 -4.73 24.57
C ASN A 458 6.27 -3.21 24.58
N PRO A 459 5.27 -2.51 25.16
CA PRO A 459 5.27 -1.05 25.18
C PRO A 459 6.33 -0.50 26.13
N LEU A 460 6.85 0.69 25.84
CA LEU A 460 7.86 1.36 26.68
C LEU A 460 7.33 2.63 27.37
N ASP A 461 6.22 3.21 26.90
CA ASP A 461 5.71 4.48 27.42
C ASP A 461 4.17 4.58 27.39
N PHE A 462 3.59 4.88 28.56
CA PHE A 462 2.15 5.12 28.79
C PHE A 462 1.84 6.58 29.18
N SER A 463 2.78 7.53 29.02
CA SER A 463 2.56 8.95 29.34
C SER A 463 1.45 9.61 28.53
N ILE A 464 1.12 9.05 27.35
CA ILE A 464 0.02 9.45 26.46
C ILE A 464 -0.70 8.21 25.91
N ARG A 465 -1.89 8.41 25.33
CA ARG A 465 -2.61 7.38 24.59
C ARG A 465 -1.86 7.03 23.30
N ARG A 466 -1.65 5.76 22.97
CA ARG A 466 -0.84 5.32 21.80
C ARG A 466 -1.53 4.24 20.95
N ASN A 467 -1.36 4.28 19.63
CA ASN A 467 -1.93 3.30 18.70
C ASN A 467 -0.89 2.28 18.18
N PRO A 468 -0.90 1.02 18.64
CA PRO A 468 -0.14 -0.06 17.98
C PRO A 468 -0.76 -0.48 16.63
N TYR A 469 -2.07 -0.33 16.44
CA TYR A 469 -2.79 -0.64 15.19
C TYR A 469 -3.93 0.36 14.95
N ASN A 470 -4.03 0.90 13.72
CA ASN A 470 -5.10 1.78 13.28
C ASN A 470 -5.45 1.50 11.81
N LYS A 471 -6.70 1.12 11.53
CA LYS A 471 -7.28 1.18 10.16
C LYS A 471 -8.25 2.33 10.06
N CYS A 472 -9.25 2.35 10.95
CA CYS A 472 -10.27 3.39 11.04
C CYS A 472 -11.08 3.17 12.33
N TYR A 473 -11.06 4.08 13.29
CA TYR A 473 -11.76 3.90 14.57
C TYR A 473 -13.29 3.98 14.38
N GLY A 474 -13.77 4.82 13.45
CA GLY A 474 -15.18 4.90 13.05
C GLY A 474 -15.58 3.85 12.01
N GLY A 475 -14.71 2.88 11.75
CA GLY A 475 -14.86 1.84 10.74
C GLY A 475 -14.30 0.51 11.26
N GLU A 476 -13.40 -0.10 10.48
CA GLU A 476 -12.93 -1.47 10.69
C GLU A 476 -12.24 -1.74 12.03
N GLY A 477 -11.58 -0.75 12.64
CA GLY A 477 -10.88 -0.96 13.91
C GLY A 477 -9.67 -0.06 14.15
N THR A 478 -9.47 0.32 15.41
CA THR A 478 -8.23 0.88 15.95
C THR A 478 -7.99 0.40 17.37
N MET A 479 -6.79 -0.11 17.66
CA MET A 479 -6.33 -0.45 19.01
C MET A 479 -5.68 0.79 19.64
N THR A 480 -6.08 1.17 20.85
CA THR A 480 -5.50 2.30 21.60
C THR A 480 -5.10 1.83 22.99
N ILE A 481 -3.82 1.96 23.32
CA ILE A 481 -3.32 1.77 24.68
C ILE A 481 -3.57 3.08 25.44
N GLU A 482 -4.25 2.97 26.57
CA GLU A 482 -4.54 4.07 27.49
C GLU A 482 -3.40 4.29 28.49
N VAL A 483 -3.40 5.45 29.14
CA VAL A 483 -2.36 5.83 30.13
C VAL A 483 -2.32 4.91 31.37
N SER A 484 -3.35 4.09 31.57
CA SER A 484 -3.42 3.04 32.60
C SER A 484 -2.77 1.70 32.17
N GLY A 485 -2.31 1.59 30.92
CA GLY A 485 -1.87 0.34 30.30
C GLY A 485 -3.01 -0.56 29.80
N ALA A 486 -4.28 -0.24 30.09
CA ALA A 486 -5.43 -0.92 29.47
C ALA A 486 -5.46 -0.65 27.95
N ILE A 487 -5.98 -1.58 27.17
CA ILE A 487 -6.07 -1.46 25.71
C ILE A 487 -7.53 -1.50 25.25
N ASN A 488 -7.92 -0.51 24.46
CA ASN A 488 -9.25 -0.37 23.88
C ASN A 488 -9.23 -0.72 22.38
N PHE A 489 -10.30 -1.34 21.90
CA PHE A 489 -10.57 -1.49 20.47
C PHE A 489 -11.78 -0.65 20.10
N PHE A 490 -11.58 0.33 19.21
CA PHE A 490 -12.61 1.22 18.70
C PHE A 490 -12.99 0.81 17.26
N THR A 491 -14.29 0.67 16.98
CA THR A 491 -14.84 0.30 15.66
C THR A 491 -16.21 0.96 15.46
N GLY A 492 -16.63 1.22 14.22
CA GLY A 492 -17.85 2.00 13.97
C GLY A 492 -18.50 1.86 12.59
N ALA A 493 -19.61 2.58 12.43
CA ALA A 493 -20.51 2.49 11.28
C ALA A 493 -20.28 3.56 10.19
N THR A 494 -19.38 4.53 10.40
CA THR A 494 -19.18 5.66 9.47
C THR A 494 -18.17 5.37 8.37
N GLY A 495 -17.19 4.50 8.64
CA GLY A 495 -16.06 4.20 7.75
C GLY A 495 -15.06 5.37 7.65
N LYS A 496 -14.99 6.22 8.68
CA LYS A 496 -14.12 7.40 8.73
C LYS A 496 -13.52 7.60 10.12
N ASP A 497 -12.30 8.12 10.18
CA ASP A 497 -11.72 8.70 11.39
C ASP A 497 -12.29 10.11 11.64
N ALA A 498 -12.23 10.55 12.90
CA ALA A 498 -12.69 11.85 13.42
C ALA A 498 -14.22 12.13 13.36
N GLU A 499 -15.06 11.14 13.00
CA GLU A 499 -16.53 11.21 13.12
C GLU A 499 -17.06 10.36 14.29
N GLY A 500 -18.30 10.63 14.73
CA GLY A 500 -19.00 9.84 15.75
C GLY A 500 -19.49 8.48 15.23
N GLY A 501 -20.33 7.78 16.01
CA GLY A 501 -20.92 6.50 15.57
C GLY A 501 -19.98 5.30 15.67
N TYR A 502 -19.16 5.26 16.72
CA TYR A 502 -18.26 4.17 17.06
C TYR A 502 -18.54 3.62 18.46
N MET A 503 -18.07 2.40 18.72
CA MET A 503 -18.06 1.76 20.04
C MET A 503 -16.62 1.40 20.44
N GLY A 504 -16.31 1.49 21.73
CA GLY A 504 -15.06 1.02 22.31
C GLY A 504 -15.28 -0.22 23.17
N ALA A 505 -14.41 -1.22 23.03
CA ALA A 505 -14.34 -2.39 23.92
C ALA A 505 -12.98 -2.41 24.63
N SER A 506 -12.98 -2.31 25.97
CA SER A 506 -11.76 -2.29 26.80
C SER A 506 -11.35 -3.70 27.23
N SER A 507 -10.04 -3.93 27.27
CA SER A 507 -9.47 -5.04 28.02
C SER A 507 -9.73 -4.88 29.53
N SER A 508 -9.94 -6.00 30.24
CA SER A 508 -9.93 -6.05 31.72
C SER A 508 -8.51 -6.11 32.30
N LYS A 509 -7.52 -6.51 31.49
CA LYS A 509 -6.10 -6.60 31.84
C LYS A 509 -5.35 -5.39 31.25
N ALA A 510 -4.33 -4.93 31.96
CA ALA A 510 -3.40 -3.91 31.48
C ALA A 510 -2.10 -4.55 30.95
N LEU A 511 -1.52 -3.93 29.93
CA LEU A 511 -0.13 -4.15 29.53
C LEU A 511 0.81 -3.56 30.59
N LEU A 512 2.06 -4.04 30.63
CA LEU A 512 3.11 -3.51 31.51
C LEU A 512 4.28 -2.99 30.67
N PRO A 513 4.90 -1.86 31.05
CA PRO A 513 6.02 -1.32 30.30
C PRO A 513 7.24 -2.24 30.38
N GLY A 514 7.94 -2.44 29.27
CA GLY A 514 9.11 -3.32 29.18
C GLY A 514 8.79 -4.83 29.28
N LYS A 515 7.52 -5.24 29.15
CA LYS A 515 7.09 -6.63 29.21
C LYS A 515 6.32 -7.05 27.96
N TRP A 516 6.77 -8.14 27.35
CA TRP A 516 6.04 -8.83 26.30
C TRP A 516 4.71 -9.37 26.82
N SER A 517 3.63 -9.13 26.07
CA SER A 517 2.33 -9.77 26.22
C SER A 517 1.73 -10.00 24.85
N HIS A 518 1.27 -11.22 24.59
CA HIS A 518 0.43 -11.52 23.45
C HIS A 518 -0.97 -10.96 23.70
N VAL A 519 -1.52 -10.24 22.72
CA VAL A 519 -2.90 -9.73 22.76
C VAL A 519 -3.62 -10.10 21.47
N ALA A 520 -4.89 -10.46 21.60
CA ALA A 520 -5.79 -10.59 20.45
C ALA A 520 -7.13 -9.92 20.77
N VAL A 521 -7.70 -9.20 19.80
CA VAL A 521 -9.08 -8.72 19.84
C VAL A 521 -9.88 -9.38 18.73
N VAL A 522 -11.00 -9.99 19.10
CA VAL A 522 -11.90 -10.74 18.23
C VAL A 522 -13.24 -10.02 18.20
N ARG A 523 -13.59 -9.38 17.07
CA ARG A 523 -14.95 -8.92 16.79
C ARG A 523 -15.71 -10.08 16.15
N ASP A 524 -16.67 -10.64 16.86
CA ASP A 524 -17.58 -11.67 16.35
C ASP A 524 -18.99 -11.11 16.19
N GLN A 525 -19.33 -10.75 14.96
CA GLN A 525 -20.62 -10.19 14.59
C GLN A 525 -21.72 -11.27 14.50
N LYS A 526 -21.38 -12.57 14.50
CA LYS A 526 -22.37 -13.66 14.60
C LYS A 526 -22.77 -13.91 16.05
N ALA A 527 -21.81 -13.81 16.97
CA ALA A 527 -22.06 -13.90 18.41
C ALA A 527 -22.40 -12.54 19.07
N ASN A 528 -22.47 -11.46 18.29
CA ASN A 528 -22.68 -10.09 18.75
C ASN A 528 -21.77 -9.66 19.92
N ARG A 529 -20.46 -9.88 19.82
CA ARG A 529 -19.48 -9.51 20.85
C ARG A 529 -18.12 -9.09 20.30
N ILE A 530 -17.40 -8.29 21.08
CA ILE A 530 -15.95 -8.10 20.97
C ILE A 530 -15.30 -8.76 22.19
N ALA A 531 -14.32 -9.64 21.97
CA ALA A 531 -13.58 -10.33 23.02
C ALA A 531 -12.08 -9.99 22.97
N TRP A 532 -11.49 -9.73 24.13
CA TRP A 532 -10.07 -9.53 24.33
C TRP A 532 -9.43 -10.78 24.94
N TYR A 533 -8.32 -11.21 24.38
CA TYR A 533 -7.47 -12.29 24.88
C TYR A 533 -6.08 -11.75 25.21
N PHE A 534 -5.48 -12.27 26.28
CA PHE A 534 -4.13 -11.94 26.74
C PHE A 534 -3.38 -13.24 27.01
N ASN A 535 -2.22 -13.43 26.37
CA ASN A 535 -1.39 -14.64 26.50
C ASN A 535 -2.18 -15.94 26.25
N GLY A 536 -2.99 -15.94 25.19
CA GLY A 536 -3.83 -17.08 24.79
C GLY A 536 -5.07 -17.35 25.66
N GLU A 537 -5.35 -16.57 26.70
CA GLU A 537 -6.50 -16.75 27.60
C GLU A 537 -7.47 -15.56 27.49
N LEU A 538 -8.78 -15.82 27.58
CA LEU A 538 -9.81 -14.77 27.57
C LEU A 538 -9.58 -13.79 28.74
N ALA A 539 -9.72 -12.49 28.45
CA ALA A 539 -9.58 -11.40 29.42
C ALA A 539 -10.92 -10.71 29.69
N SER A 540 -11.61 -10.28 28.64
CA SER A 540 -12.94 -9.66 28.73
C SER A 540 -13.73 -9.88 27.44
N GLU A 541 -15.05 -9.77 27.55
CA GLU A 541 -15.94 -9.60 26.40
C GLU A 541 -16.86 -8.41 26.60
N THR A 542 -17.36 -7.86 25.49
CA THR A 542 -18.26 -6.69 25.45
C THR A 542 -19.33 -6.95 24.39
N PRO A 543 -20.62 -6.83 24.70
CA PRO A 543 -21.69 -6.94 23.71
C PRO A 543 -21.51 -5.94 22.57
N PHE A 544 -21.64 -6.41 21.32
CA PHE A 544 -21.40 -5.63 20.12
C PHE A 544 -22.35 -6.07 19.01
N ALA A 545 -23.35 -5.24 18.67
CA ALA A 545 -24.33 -5.51 17.62
C ALA A 545 -24.38 -4.39 16.55
N MET A 546 -23.32 -3.59 16.45
CA MET A 546 -23.24 -2.47 15.51
C MET A 546 -22.82 -2.98 14.11
N GLU A 547 -23.44 -2.44 13.06
CA GLU A 547 -22.92 -2.60 11.70
C GLU A 547 -21.61 -1.82 11.57
N VAL A 548 -20.56 -2.49 11.09
CA VAL A 548 -19.28 -1.85 10.81
C VAL A 548 -19.23 -1.48 9.34
N LYS A 549 -18.52 -0.40 9.01
CA LYS A 549 -18.37 0.05 7.63
C LYS A 549 -16.89 0.14 7.23
N ALA A 550 -16.55 -0.47 6.10
CA ALA A 550 -15.21 -0.38 5.55
C ALA A 550 -14.88 1.05 5.13
N SER A 551 -13.66 1.48 5.44
CA SER A 551 -13.08 2.76 5.05
C SER A 551 -12.30 2.61 3.74
N LYS A 552 -11.62 3.68 3.34
CA LYS A 552 -10.51 3.65 2.36
C LYS A 552 -9.17 3.99 3.07
N LEU A 553 -9.15 3.77 4.39
CA LEU A 553 -7.99 3.90 5.29
C LEU A 553 -6.85 3.02 4.78
N ASN A 554 -5.59 3.44 4.89
CA ASN A 554 -4.47 2.48 4.93
C ASN A 554 -4.38 1.91 6.36
N ILE A 555 -3.91 0.68 6.54
CA ILE A 555 -3.58 0.19 7.90
C ILE A 555 -2.26 0.82 8.30
N LEU A 556 -2.23 1.40 9.49
CA LEU A 556 -1.02 1.91 10.14
C LEU A 556 -0.71 1.04 11.36
N ILE A 557 0.48 0.47 11.39
CA ILE A 557 1.05 -0.23 12.54
C ILE A 557 2.02 0.72 13.24
N GLY A 558 1.84 0.89 14.55
CA GLY A 558 2.60 1.82 15.37
C GLY A 558 2.23 3.30 15.24
N LYS A 559 1.13 3.64 14.55
CA LYS A 559 0.63 5.02 14.39
C LYS A 559 -0.90 5.02 14.20
N GLY A 560 -1.56 6.15 14.47
CA GLY A 560 -3.01 6.28 14.34
C GLY A 560 -3.48 7.70 14.68
N TYR A 561 -4.75 7.83 15.08
CA TYR A 561 -5.36 9.11 15.47
C TYR A 561 -4.87 9.66 16.83
N ALA A 562 -4.34 8.80 17.70
CA ALA A 562 -3.71 9.14 18.97
C ALA A 562 -2.17 9.25 18.79
N GLY A 563 -1.40 9.09 19.88
CA GLY A 563 0.05 9.07 19.78
C GLY A 563 0.58 7.87 18.98
N ALA A 564 1.73 8.03 18.32
CA ALA A 564 2.48 6.91 17.76
C ALA A 564 2.87 5.90 18.86
N TYR A 565 3.06 4.64 18.51
CA TYR A 565 3.46 3.59 19.45
C TYR A 565 4.95 3.73 19.84
N SER A 566 5.25 3.43 21.10
CA SER A 566 6.60 3.44 21.66
C SER A 566 6.86 2.09 22.31
N GLY A 567 7.82 1.33 21.78
CA GLY A 567 8.09 -0.06 22.15
C GLY A 567 8.07 -1.01 20.97
N MET A 568 7.98 -2.31 21.24
CA MET A 568 8.16 -3.35 20.24
C MET A 568 6.86 -4.11 19.91
N ILE A 569 6.68 -4.47 18.64
CA ILE A 569 5.59 -5.34 18.15
C ILE A 569 6.21 -6.55 17.46
N ASP A 570 5.62 -7.72 17.69
CA ASP A 570 6.10 -8.99 17.13
C ASP A 570 4.93 -9.92 16.74
N GLU A 571 5.16 -10.84 15.80
CA GLU A 571 4.18 -11.80 15.23
C GLU A 571 2.77 -11.18 15.05
N LEU A 572 2.67 -10.12 14.24
CA LEU A 572 1.41 -9.44 13.93
C LEU A 572 0.60 -10.26 12.93
N ALA A 573 -0.67 -10.53 13.20
CA ALA A 573 -1.60 -11.07 12.21
C ALA A 573 -3.01 -10.45 12.28
N ILE A 574 -3.67 -10.40 11.12
CA ILE A 574 -5.05 -9.91 10.94
C ILE A 574 -5.86 -10.95 10.18
N PHE A 575 -7.07 -11.24 10.65
CA PHE A 575 -7.97 -12.23 10.06
C PHE A 575 -9.32 -11.60 9.73
N ASN A 576 -9.87 -11.85 8.54
CA ASN A 576 -11.20 -11.40 8.10
C ASN A 576 -12.37 -12.20 8.70
N ARG A 577 -12.18 -12.74 9.90
CA ARG A 577 -13.19 -13.46 10.67
C ARG A 577 -12.88 -13.44 12.16
N ALA A 578 -13.82 -13.92 12.95
CA ALA A 578 -13.56 -14.28 14.33
C ALA A 578 -12.70 -15.57 14.39
N LEU A 579 -11.62 -15.53 15.17
CA LEU A 579 -10.91 -16.72 15.62
C LEU A 579 -11.60 -17.31 16.85
N SER A 580 -11.54 -18.63 16.97
CA SER A 580 -11.91 -19.34 18.20
C SER A 580 -10.83 -19.16 19.28
N GLU A 581 -11.21 -19.30 20.55
CA GLU A 581 -10.27 -19.29 21.68
C GLU A 581 -9.10 -20.27 21.50
N LYS A 582 -9.37 -21.46 20.94
CA LYS A 582 -8.32 -22.43 20.62
C LYS A 582 -7.32 -21.89 19.60
N GLU A 583 -7.79 -21.24 18.53
CA GLU A 583 -6.91 -20.68 17.50
C GLU A 583 -6.06 -19.53 18.04
N VAL A 584 -6.64 -18.66 18.88
CA VAL A 584 -5.90 -17.59 19.58
C VAL A 584 -4.83 -18.18 20.52
N LYS A 585 -5.16 -19.27 21.23
CA LYS A 585 -4.25 -19.98 22.12
C LYS A 585 -3.16 -20.74 21.37
N ASP A 586 -3.45 -21.28 20.19
CA ASP A 586 -2.47 -21.90 19.31
C ASP A 586 -1.44 -20.85 18.81
N LEU A 587 -1.90 -19.68 18.35
CA LEU A 587 -1.05 -18.55 17.93
C LEU A 587 -0.13 -18.05 19.06
N PHE A 588 -0.67 -17.85 20.28
CA PHE A 588 0.13 -17.54 21.47
C PHE A 588 1.25 -18.58 21.70
N ASN A 589 0.91 -19.87 21.63
CA ASN A 589 1.87 -20.95 21.83
C ASN A 589 2.90 -21.05 20.70
N MET A 590 2.57 -20.63 19.48
CA MET A 590 3.50 -20.56 18.35
C MET A 590 4.58 -19.50 18.61
N GLY A 591 4.21 -18.25 18.91
CA GLY A 591 5.17 -17.20 19.26
C GLY A 591 6.04 -17.57 20.48
N LYS A 592 5.44 -18.19 21.51
CA LYS A 592 6.19 -18.63 22.70
C LYS A 592 7.22 -19.71 22.41
N LYS A 593 6.93 -20.69 21.53
CA LYS A 593 7.89 -21.74 21.14
C LYS A 593 9.09 -21.20 20.34
N SER A 594 8.92 -20.07 19.67
CA SER A 594 10.02 -19.39 18.97
C SER A 594 11.08 -18.78 19.91
N GLN A 595 10.84 -18.69 21.22
CA GLN A 595 11.79 -18.14 22.21
C GLN A 595 12.93 -19.09 22.60
N SER A 596 12.75 -20.39 22.43
CA SER A 596 13.65 -21.40 23.00
C SER A 596 14.64 -21.97 21.96
N PHE A 597 15.66 -21.16 21.61
CA PHE A 597 16.93 -21.59 21.02
C PHE A 597 18.04 -20.63 21.43
#